data_AF-A0A2P8F077-F1
#
_entry.id   AF-A0A2P8F077-F1
#
_cell.length_a   1.000
_cell.length_b   1.000
_cell.length_c   1.000
_cell.angle_alpha   90.00
_cell.angle_beta   90.00
_cell.angle_gamma   90.00
#
_symmetry.space_group_name_H-M   'P 1'
#
loop_
_entity.id
_entity.type
_entity.pdbx_description
1 polymer ?
#
loop_
_entity_poly.entity_id
_entity_poly.type
_entity_poly.pdbx_seq_one_letter_code
_entity_poly.pdbx_strand_id
1 'polypeptide(L)'
;MRAIANWQKGWREDQSKRIELSEKLLESTKGLDPTFRKVPSICYRKRFLHEGELVDIILKDEKSEGVVSWTIDKEFAERFKDLQKEGAVSGAIFEHKPTDEEVVINICALWQNQEFIEAADKFKENFPEESKPLFHFKDSQGEVVLTSPLKASEIIALTGASSPFDDLCDQAGIAESQRDDLFRKLVQEGQTPGELRYTSRESAQRIIDNTVRKIYEKVQAYKANNAASENT
;
A
#
# COMPACT_ATOMS: atom_id res chain seq x y z
N MET A 1 2.47 -23.88 -10.37
CA MET A 1 1.81 -24.27 -9.10
C MET A 1 2.67 -24.02 -7.87
N ARG A 2 3.77 -24.76 -7.63
CA ARG A 2 4.59 -24.62 -6.42
C ARG A 2 5.08 -23.18 -6.15
N ALA A 3 5.53 -22.47 -7.18
CA ALA A 3 5.99 -21.08 -7.03
C ALA A 3 4.88 -20.15 -6.48
N ILE A 4 3.66 -20.24 -7.03
CA ILE A 4 2.51 -19.47 -6.57
C ILE A 4 2.11 -19.89 -5.14
N ALA A 5 2.02 -21.18 -4.87
CA ALA A 5 1.67 -21.67 -3.54
C ALA A 5 2.68 -21.21 -2.47
N ASN A 6 3.98 -21.23 -2.79
CA ASN A 6 5.02 -20.73 -1.89
C ASN A 6 5.00 -19.21 -1.73
N TRP A 7 4.69 -18.48 -2.80
CA TRP A 7 4.47 -17.03 -2.75
C TRP A 7 3.32 -16.68 -1.81
N GLN A 8 2.15 -17.29 -2.01
CA GLN A 8 0.94 -17.07 -1.21
C GLN A 8 1.06 -17.59 0.23
N LYS A 9 1.94 -18.56 0.48
CA LYS A 9 2.30 -18.96 1.86
C LYS A 9 2.97 -17.83 2.64
N GLY A 10 3.58 -16.87 1.93
CA GLY A 10 4.28 -15.73 2.50
C GLY A 10 5.63 -16.09 3.14
N TRP A 11 6.32 -15.06 3.58
CA TRP A 11 7.69 -15.14 4.11
C TRP A 11 7.83 -14.65 5.56
N ARG A 12 6.72 -14.34 6.25
CA ARG A 12 6.72 -13.91 7.67
C ARG A 12 7.73 -12.77 7.95
N GLU A 13 7.81 -11.82 7.04
CA GLU A 13 8.71 -10.65 7.11
C GLU A 13 10.22 -10.98 6.94
N ASP A 14 10.61 -12.23 6.63
CA ASP A 14 11.97 -12.61 6.21
C ASP A 14 12.26 -12.13 4.78
N GLN A 15 13.13 -11.13 4.65
CA GLN A 15 13.46 -10.52 3.36
C GLN A 15 14.32 -11.42 2.46
N SER A 16 15.22 -12.23 3.03
CA SER A 16 16.03 -13.16 2.23
C SER A 16 15.14 -14.20 1.56
N LYS A 17 14.16 -14.72 2.32
CA LYS A 17 13.16 -15.64 1.79
C LYS A 17 12.26 -14.97 0.74
N ARG A 18 11.87 -13.71 0.95
CA ARG A 18 11.10 -12.96 -0.05
C ARG A 18 11.85 -12.88 -1.39
N ILE A 19 13.15 -12.61 -1.37
CA ILE A 19 13.98 -12.54 -2.58
C ILE A 19 13.98 -13.89 -3.30
N GLU A 20 14.25 -14.99 -2.57
CA GLU A 20 14.23 -16.35 -3.13
C GLU A 20 12.87 -16.69 -3.78
N LEU A 21 11.76 -16.36 -3.11
CA LEU A 21 10.42 -16.59 -3.63
C LEU A 21 10.14 -15.74 -4.89
N SER A 22 10.60 -14.49 -4.90
CA SER A 22 10.46 -13.58 -6.03
C SER A 22 11.17 -14.11 -7.26
N GLU A 23 12.42 -14.56 -7.12
CA GLU A 23 13.22 -15.14 -8.22
C GLU A 23 12.54 -16.39 -8.80
N LYS A 24 12.10 -17.30 -7.92
CA LYS A 24 11.39 -18.52 -8.35
C LYS A 24 10.07 -18.22 -9.06
N LEU A 25 9.35 -17.18 -8.62
CA LEU A 25 8.10 -16.77 -9.25
C LEU A 25 8.37 -16.13 -10.63
N LEU A 26 9.35 -15.23 -10.73
CA LEU A 26 9.76 -14.64 -12.00
C LEU A 26 10.18 -15.73 -13.00
N GLU A 27 11.02 -16.67 -12.59
CA GLU A 27 11.46 -17.78 -13.44
C GLU A 27 10.27 -18.62 -13.93
N SER A 28 9.37 -18.99 -12.99
CA SER A 28 8.21 -19.82 -13.31
C SER A 28 7.17 -19.14 -14.21
N THR A 29 7.24 -17.81 -14.35
CA THR A 29 6.27 -17.04 -15.14
C THR A 29 6.81 -16.60 -16.49
N LYS A 30 8.11 -16.74 -16.79
CA LYS A 30 8.74 -16.26 -18.04
C LYS A 30 8.01 -16.69 -19.32
N GLY A 31 7.55 -17.94 -19.37
CA GLY A 31 6.83 -18.52 -20.52
C GLY A 31 5.31 -18.57 -20.34
N LEU A 32 4.76 -17.84 -19.38
CA LEU A 32 3.31 -17.79 -19.15
C LEU A 32 2.62 -17.11 -20.34
N ASP A 33 1.42 -17.58 -20.69
CA ASP A 33 0.61 -16.93 -21.72
C ASP A 33 0.40 -15.44 -21.37
N PRO A 34 0.56 -14.51 -22.34
CA PRO A 34 0.41 -13.08 -22.10
C PRO A 34 -0.93 -12.68 -21.46
N THR A 35 -2.00 -13.45 -21.65
CA THR A 35 -3.31 -13.18 -21.02
C THR A 35 -3.24 -13.19 -19.49
N PHE A 36 -2.37 -13.99 -18.89
CA PHE A 36 -2.14 -14.03 -17.45
C PHE A 36 -1.17 -12.95 -16.95
N ARG A 37 -0.65 -12.11 -17.85
CA ARG A 37 0.18 -10.94 -17.57
C ARG A 37 -0.53 -9.63 -17.89
N LYS A 38 -1.87 -9.66 -17.89
CA LYS A 38 -2.72 -8.49 -18.13
C LYS A 38 -3.66 -8.27 -16.97
N VAL A 39 -3.82 -7.01 -16.60
CA VAL A 39 -4.80 -6.58 -15.60
C VAL A 39 -5.50 -5.33 -16.13
N PRO A 40 -6.78 -5.44 -16.54
CA PRO A 40 -7.49 -4.30 -17.15
C PRO A 40 -7.95 -3.26 -16.11
N SER A 41 -7.77 -3.52 -14.82
CA SER A 41 -8.25 -2.71 -13.70
C SER A 41 -7.12 -2.07 -12.90
N ILE A 42 -7.48 -1.12 -12.04
CA ILE A 42 -6.59 -0.55 -11.03
C ILE A 42 -6.28 -1.62 -9.98
N CYS A 43 -5.03 -1.64 -9.54
CA CYS A 43 -4.52 -2.43 -8.42
C CYS A 43 -4.32 -1.52 -7.20
N TYR A 44 -4.55 -2.06 -6.02
CA TYR A 44 -4.40 -1.39 -4.74
C TYR A 44 -3.42 -2.13 -3.85
N ARG A 45 -2.74 -1.37 -2.99
CA ARG A 45 -1.83 -1.97 -2.02
C ARG A 45 -1.69 -1.09 -0.79
N LYS A 46 -1.77 -1.73 0.37
CA LYS A 46 -1.48 -1.08 1.65
C LYS A 46 -0.01 -1.26 2.02
N ARG A 47 0.63 -0.16 2.42
CA ARG A 47 1.98 -0.17 2.98
C ARG A 47 2.07 0.76 4.18
N PHE A 48 2.71 0.28 5.23
CA PHE A 48 3.18 1.12 6.31
C PHE A 48 4.47 1.83 5.86
N LEU A 49 4.45 3.16 5.90
CA LEU A 49 5.55 4.03 5.54
C LEU A 49 6.43 4.26 6.77
N HIS A 50 7.74 4.05 6.62
CA HIS A 50 8.72 4.33 7.66
C HIS A 50 9.56 5.56 7.31
N GLU A 51 10.10 6.27 8.31
CA GLU A 51 10.84 7.54 8.12
C GLU A 51 11.94 7.43 7.05
N GLY A 52 12.71 6.33 7.07
CA GLY A 52 13.80 6.09 6.12
C GLY A 52 13.36 5.87 4.66
N GLU A 53 12.06 5.69 4.40
CA GLU A 53 11.51 5.43 3.07
C GLU A 53 10.84 6.66 2.47
N LEU A 54 10.55 7.68 3.28
CA LEU A 54 9.79 8.85 2.86
C LEU A 54 10.51 9.66 1.78
N VAL A 55 11.84 9.68 1.78
CA VAL A 55 12.60 10.39 0.73
C VAL A 55 12.35 9.75 -0.63
N ASP A 56 12.43 8.43 -0.74
CA ASP A 56 12.26 7.74 -2.02
C ASP A 56 10.81 7.80 -2.50
N ILE A 57 9.85 7.66 -1.58
CA ILE A 57 8.43 7.68 -1.95
C ILE A 57 7.95 9.11 -2.23
N ILE A 58 8.17 10.06 -1.30
CA ILE A 58 7.57 11.39 -1.34
C ILE A 58 8.35 12.37 -2.22
N LEU A 59 9.69 12.32 -2.19
CA LEU A 59 10.51 13.29 -2.92
C LEU A 59 10.94 12.80 -4.30
N LYS A 60 11.28 11.52 -4.43
CA LYS A 60 11.67 10.94 -5.73
C LYS A 60 10.47 10.42 -6.52
N ASP A 61 9.33 10.24 -5.86
CA ASP A 61 8.12 9.62 -6.44
C ASP A 61 8.39 8.22 -7.02
N GLU A 62 9.35 7.49 -6.43
CA GLU A 62 9.81 6.22 -6.94
C GLU A 62 10.57 5.41 -5.88
N LYS A 63 9.90 4.45 -5.25
CA LYS A 63 10.54 3.43 -4.40
C LYS A 63 10.31 2.04 -4.97
N SER A 64 11.35 1.47 -5.56
CA SER A 64 11.33 0.08 -6.01
C SER A 64 11.38 -0.87 -4.81
N GLU A 65 10.50 -1.86 -4.82
CA GLU A 65 10.50 -2.93 -3.83
C GLU A 65 10.76 -4.30 -4.46
N GLY A 66 10.97 -4.37 -5.78
CA GLY A 66 10.99 -5.63 -6.53
C GLY A 66 9.59 -6.22 -6.70
N VAL A 67 9.50 -7.55 -6.65
CA VAL A 67 8.24 -8.29 -6.85
C VAL A 67 7.36 -8.20 -5.60
N VAL A 68 6.10 -7.80 -5.76
CA VAL A 68 5.17 -7.52 -4.66
C VAL A 68 3.74 -7.88 -5.01
N SER A 69 2.95 -8.30 -4.01
CA SER A 69 1.51 -8.52 -4.17
C SER A 69 0.73 -7.22 -4.06
N TRP A 70 -0.22 -7.07 -4.98
CA TRP A 70 -1.28 -6.07 -5.05
C TRP A 70 -2.63 -6.79 -5.12
N THR A 71 -3.72 -6.04 -4.99
CA THR A 71 -5.08 -6.56 -5.10
C THR A 71 -5.91 -5.70 -6.05
N ILE A 72 -6.83 -6.29 -6.82
CA ILE A 72 -7.83 -5.52 -7.58
C ILE A 72 -9.01 -5.04 -6.71
N ASP A 73 -9.05 -5.43 -5.43
CA ASP A 73 -10.07 -5.06 -4.46
C ASP A 73 -9.53 -3.99 -3.47
N LYS A 74 -10.07 -2.77 -3.60
CA LYS A 74 -9.71 -1.64 -2.73
C LYS A 74 -10.10 -1.89 -1.27
N GLU A 75 -11.29 -2.42 -1.01
CA GLU A 75 -11.76 -2.67 0.36
C GLU A 75 -10.93 -3.76 1.03
N PHE A 76 -10.46 -4.73 0.24
CA PHE A 76 -9.49 -5.71 0.72
C PHE A 76 -8.18 -5.02 1.12
N ALA A 77 -7.62 -4.15 0.28
CA ALA A 77 -6.38 -3.43 0.59
C ALA A 77 -6.49 -2.61 1.90
N GLU A 78 -7.60 -1.92 2.12
CA GLU A 78 -7.85 -1.10 3.31
C GLU A 78 -7.93 -1.95 4.60
N ARG A 79 -8.67 -3.06 4.55
CA ARG A 79 -8.86 -3.98 5.69
C ARG A 79 -7.69 -4.92 5.93
N PHE A 80 -6.77 -5.04 4.98
CA PHE A 80 -5.63 -5.93 5.10
C PHE A 80 -4.68 -5.45 6.21
N LYS A 81 -4.50 -6.23 7.28
CA LYS A 81 -3.76 -5.84 8.50
C LYS A 81 -4.39 -4.63 9.23
N ASP A 82 -3.82 -4.26 10.36
CA ASP A 82 -4.28 -3.14 11.20
C ASP A 82 -4.15 -1.76 10.51
N LEU A 83 -4.80 -0.73 11.05
CA LEU A 83 -4.67 0.65 10.55
C LEU A 83 -3.31 1.28 10.91
N GLN A 84 -2.60 0.72 11.89
CA GLN A 84 -1.31 1.23 12.36
C GLN A 84 -0.33 0.08 12.57
N LYS A 85 0.97 0.40 12.53
CA LYS A 85 2.05 -0.54 12.83
C LYS A 85 3.12 0.19 13.63
N GLU A 86 3.67 -0.48 14.64
CA GLU A 86 4.75 0.07 15.45
C GLU A 86 5.94 0.50 14.56
N GLY A 87 6.47 1.69 14.81
CA GLY A 87 7.56 2.28 14.05
C GLY A 87 7.19 2.81 12.65
N ALA A 88 5.93 2.71 12.24
CA ALA A 88 5.44 3.34 11.01
C ALA A 88 4.97 4.78 11.28
N VAL A 89 5.21 5.66 10.31
CA VAL A 89 4.73 7.04 10.31
C VAL A 89 3.24 7.08 9.96
N SER A 90 2.84 6.30 8.96
CA SER A 90 1.44 6.14 8.53
C SER A 90 1.31 4.88 7.68
N GLY A 91 0.16 4.22 7.75
CA GLY A 91 -0.29 3.29 6.70
C GLY A 91 -0.86 4.07 5.51
N ALA A 92 -0.40 3.76 4.31
CA ALA A 92 -0.83 4.36 3.05
C ALA A 92 -1.50 3.31 2.15
N ILE A 93 -2.54 3.73 1.42
CA ILE A 93 -3.12 2.99 0.30
C ILE A 93 -2.63 3.60 -0.98
N PHE A 94 -1.97 2.77 -1.78
CA PHE A 94 -1.54 3.09 -3.14
C PHE A 94 -2.58 2.56 -4.12
N GLU A 95 -2.81 3.30 -5.19
CA GLU A 95 -3.50 2.82 -6.38
C GLU A 95 -2.56 2.88 -7.57
N HIS A 96 -2.61 1.86 -8.42
CA HIS A 96 -1.72 1.80 -9.56
C HIS A 96 -2.42 1.12 -10.73
N LYS A 97 -2.26 1.68 -11.93
CA LYS A 97 -2.71 1.04 -13.17
C LYS A 97 -1.50 0.39 -13.83
N PRO A 98 -1.31 -0.93 -13.68
CA PRO A 98 -0.11 -1.58 -14.18
C PRO A 98 -0.07 -1.62 -15.71
N THR A 99 1.13 -1.53 -16.27
CA THR A 99 1.40 -1.95 -17.65
C THR A 99 1.57 -3.47 -17.72
N ASP A 100 1.42 -4.03 -18.93
CA ASP A 100 1.58 -5.48 -19.14
C ASP A 100 3.00 -5.97 -18.73
N GLU A 101 4.02 -5.11 -18.83
CA GLU A 101 5.40 -5.41 -18.45
C GLU A 101 5.61 -5.45 -16.92
N GLU A 102 4.78 -4.73 -16.16
CA GLU A 102 4.85 -4.71 -14.70
C GLU A 102 4.17 -5.93 -14.08
N VAL A 103 3.27 -6.59 -14.81
CA VAL A 103 2.52 -7.74 -14.31
C VAL A 103 3.37 -9.02 -14.41
N VAL A 104 3.81 -9.51 -13.25
CA VAL A 104 4.46 -10.82 -13.16
C VAL A 104 3.44 -11.92 -13.41
N ILE A 105 2.31 -11.85 -12.70
CA ILE A 105 1.19 -12.78 -12.83
C ILE A 105 -0.11 -12.18 -12.28
N ASN A 106 -1.20 -12.33 -13.03
CA ASN A 106 -2.57 -12.09 -12.59
C ASN A 106 -3.17 -13.42 -12.09
N ILE A 107 -3.21 -13.60 -10.76
CA ILE A 107 -3.68 -14.85 -10.15
C ILE A 107 -5.19 -15.04 -10.37
N CYS A 108 -5.96 -13.94 -10.40
CA CYS A 108 -7.40 -13.99 -10.70
C CYS A 108 -7.65 -14.63 -12.08
N ALA A 109 -6.88 -14.20 -13.09
CA ALA A 109 -7.00 -14.73 -14.45
C ALA A 109 -6.66 -16.24 -14.52
N LEU A 110 -5.70 -16.71 -13.72
CA LEU A 110 -5.39 -18.15 -13.65
C LEU A 110 -6.59 -18.97 -13.18
N TRP A 111 -7.31 -18.48 -12.17
CA TRP A 111 -8.46 -19.21 -11.62
C TRP A 111 -9.72 -19.15 -12.48
N GLN A 112 -9.72 -18.31 -13.52
CA GLN A 112 -10.71 -18.31 -14.58
C GLN A 112 -10.37 -19.30 -15.72
N ASN A 113 -9.15 -19.84 -15.74
CA ASN A 113 -8.70 -20.77 -16.75
C ASN A 113 -8.89 -22.23 -16.31
N GLN A 114 -9.62 -23.00 -17.12
CA GLN A 114 -9.97 -24.38 -16.82
C GLN A 114 -8.75 -25.31 -16.72
N GLU A 115 -7.76 -25.16 -17.59
CA GLU A 115 -6.54 -25.99 -17.56
C GLU A 115 -5.74 -25.75 -16.27
N PHE A 116 -5.67 -24.50 -15.81
CA PHE A 116 -5.05 -24.16 -14.54
C PHE A 116 -5.79 -24.76 -13.36
N ILE A 117 -7.13 -24.70 -13.35
CA ILE A 117 -7.95 -25.31 -12.29
C ILE A 117 -7.68 -26.81 -12.20
N GLU A 118 -7.70 -27.52 -13.32
CA GLU A 118 -7.42 -28.96 -13.37
C GLU A 118 -6.00 -29.29 -12.91
N ALA A 119 -5.01 -28.49 -13.32
CA ALA A 119 -3.64 -28.64 -12.86
C ALA A 119 -3.49 -28.35 -11.37
N ALA A 120 -4.26 -27.41 -10.81
CA ALA A 120 -4.25 -27.08 -9.39
C ALA A 120 -4.87 -28.23 -8.57
N ASP A 121 -5.95 -28.84 -9.06
CA ASP A 121 -6.59 -29.98 -8.41
C ASP A 121 -5.66 -31.20 -8.41
N LYS A 122 -5.00 -31.51 -9.54
CA LYS A 122 -3.93 -32.52 -9.57
C LYS A 122 -2.78 -32.20 -8.62
N PHE A 123 -2.40 -30.92 -8.50
CA PHE A 123 -1.38 -30.50 -7.55
C PHE A 123 -1.81 -30.72 -6.11
N LYS A 124 -3.09 -30.50 -5.79
CA LYS A 124 -3.68 -30.76 -4.47
C LYS A 124 -3.69 -32.24 -4.12
N GLU A 125 -4.04 -33.11 -5.06
CA GLU A 125 -4.02 -34.57 -4.86
C GLU A 125 -2.60 -35.09 -4.60
N ASN A 126 -1.64 -34.63 -5.41
CA ASN A 126 -0.26 -35.12 -5.33
C ASN A 126 0.56 -34.50 -4.18
N PHE A 127 0.24 -33.25 -3.79
CA PHE A 127 0.98 -32.49 -2.78
C PHE A 127 0.02 -31.73 -1.84
N PRO A 128 -0.78 -32.44 -1.03
CA PRO A 128 -1.88 -31.85 -0.26
C PRO A 128 -1.39 -30.74 0.67
N GLU A 129 -0.29 -30.94 1.40
CA GLU A 129 0.26 -29.95 2.32
C GLU A 129 0.83 -28.71 1.61
N GLU A 130 1.47 -28.90 0.46
CA GLU A 130 2.05 -27.79 -0.31
C GLU A 130 0.98 -26.98 -1.04
N SER A 131 -0.16 -27.59 -1.37
CA SER A 131 -1.25 -26.95 -2.09
C SER A 131 -2.12 -26.04 -1.22
N LYS A 132 -2.11 -26.21 0.11
CA LYS A 132 -2.97 -25.47 1.04
C LYS A 132 -3.00 -23.95 0.80
N PRO A 133 -1.85 -23.26 0.64
CA PRO A 133 -1.86 -21.81 0.44
C PRO A 133 -2.59 -21.41 -0.85
N LEU A 134 -2.36 -22.15 -1.94
CA LEU A 134 -2.97 -21.89 -3.25
C LEU A 134 -4.50 -21.95 -3.19
N PHE A 135 -5.04 -22.92 -2.47
CA PHE A 135 -6.49 -23.10 -2.34
C PHE A 135 -7.12 -22.22 -1.24
N HIS A 136 -6.34 -21.75 -0.27
CA HIS A 136 -6.84 -20.84 0.76
C HIS A 136 -7.14 -19.44 0.22
N PHE A 137 -6.35 -18.99 -0.75
CA PHE A 137 -6.43 -17.63 -1.32
C PHE A 137 -6.94 -17.58 -2.77
N LYS A 138 -7.51 -18.69 -3.26
CA LYS A 138 -7.91 -18.96 -4.65
C LYS A 138 -8.39 -17.72 -5.42
N ASP A 139 -9.34 -16.94 -4.93
CA ASP A 139 -9.77 -15.71 -5.62
C ASP A 139 -10.34 -14.65 -4.66
N SER A 140 -10.21 -14.87 -3.35
CA SER A 140 -10.91 -14.03 -2.36
C SER A 140 -10.28 -12.65 -2.18
N GLN A 141 -9.07 -12.44 -2.70
CA GLN A 141 -8.28 -11.24 -2.48
C GLN A 141 -7.94 -10.51 -3.78
N GLY A 142 -8.38 -11.01 -4.93
CA GLY A 142 -8.09 -10.38 -6.21
C GLY A 142 -6.58 -10.19 -6.47
N GLU A 143 -5.75 -11.16 -6.06
CA GLU A 143 -4.30 -10.98 -6.01
C GLU A 143 -3.67 -10.85 -7.41
N VAL A 144 -2.80 -9.86 -7.54
CA VAL A 144 -1.94 -9.63 -8.71
C VAL A 144 -0.53 -9.40 -8.19
N VAL A 145 0.47 -10.00 -8.85
CA VAL A 145 1.87 -9.76 -8.50
C VAL A 145 2.49 -8.81 -9.52
N LEU A 146 3.07 -7.71 -9.03
CA LEU A 146 3.65 -6.64 -9.84
C LEU A 146 5.13 -6.39 -9.48
N THR A 147 5.86 -5.74 -10.37
CA THR A 147 7.19 -5.16 -10.12
C THR A 147 7.17 -3.63 -10.02
N SER A 148 5.98 -3.02 -10.00
CA SER A 148 5.81 -1.57 -10.01
C SER A 148 6.37 -0.91 -8.73
N PRO A 149 7.10 0.22 -8.85
CA PRO A 149 7.57 0.99 -7.71
C PRO A 149 6.41 1.70 -7.01
N LEU A 150 6.57 2.02 -5.73
CA LEU A 150 5.64 2.87 -5.00
C LEU A 150 5.90 4.34 -5.29
N LYS A 151 4.84 5.09 -5.61
CA LYS A 151 4.90 6.53 -5.90
C LYS A 151 3.98 7.31 -4.96
N ALA A 152 4.42 8.47 -4.49
CA ALA A 152 3.56 9.34 -3.68
C ALA A 152 2.36 9.87 -4.47
N SER A 153 2.54 10.12 -5.76
CA SER A 153 1.45 10.50 -6.69
C SER A 153 0.33 9.46 -6.79
N GLU A 154 0.59 8.23 -6.35
CA GLU A 154 -0.34 7.10 -6.34
C GLU A 154 -0.99 6.86 -4.98
N ILE A 155 -0.65 7.64 -3.95
CA ILE A 155 -1.24 7.50 -2.62
C ILE A 155 -2.65 8.12 -2.62
N ILE A 156 -3.65 7.28 -2.35
CA ILE A 156 -5.06 7.70 -2.31
C ILE A 156 -5.65 7.76 -0.90
N ALA A 157 -4.94 7.23 0.09
CA ALA A 157 -5.35 7.35 1.48
C ALA A 157 -4.13 7.21 2.40
N LEU A 158 -4.12 7.98 3.48
CA LEU A 158 -3.19 7.82 4.59
C LEU A 158 -4.02 7.50 5.85
N THR A 159 -3.46 6.70 6.74
CA THR A 159 -4.02 6.49 8.07
C THR A 159 -3.47 7.56 8.99
N GLY A 160 -4.38 8.15 9.76
CA GLY A 160 -4.03 9.09 10.80
C GLY A 160 -5.16 9.15 11.80
N ALA A 161 -4.82 9.45 13.05
CA ALA A 161 -5.80 10.05 13.93
C ALA A 161 -5.89 11.54 13.55
N SER A 162 -7.09 12.11 13.58
CA SER A 162 -7.17 13.56 13.66
C SER A 162 -6.43 14.01 14.92
N SER A 163 -5.93 15.24 14.95
CA SER A 163 -5.51 15.85 16.22
C SER A 163 -6.62 15.70 17.26
N PRO A 164 -6.27 15.66 18.57
CA PRO A 164 -7.24 15.73 19.65
C PRO A 164 -8.29 16.81 19.38
N PHE A 165 -9.55 16.52 19.72
CA PHE A 165 -10.66 17.42 19.41
C PHE A 165 -10.44 18.85 19.93
N ASP A 166 -9.85 18.97 21.13
CA ASP A 166 -9.55 20.25 21.74
C ASP A 166 -8.52 21.04 20.94
N ASP A 167 -7.46 20.39 20.44
CA ASP A 167 -6.45 21.02 19.58
C ASP A 167 -7.07 21.51 18.26
N LEU A 168 -8.00 20.75 17.69
CA LEU A 168 -8.73 21.16 16.49
C LEU A 168 -9.64 22.36 16.76
N CYS A 169 -10.29 22.39 17.93
CA CYS A 169 -11.12 23.51 18.36
C CYS A 169 -10.27 24.76 18.60
N ASP A 170 -9.09 24.62 19.22
CA ASP A 170 -8.14 25.71 19.42
C ASP A 170 -7.67 26.29 18.08
N GLN A 171 -7.28 25.43 17.13
CA GLN A 171 -6.86 25.85 15.79
C GLN A 171 -7.98 26.55 15.00
N ALA A 172 -9.22 26.11 15.19
CA ALA A 172 -10.39 26.68 14.55
C ALA A 172 -10.95 27.92 15.29
N GLY A 173 -10.38 28.31 16.44
CA GLY A 173 -10.86 29.43 17.25
C GLY A 173 -12.23 29.18 17.89
N ILE A 174 -12.58 27.91 18.13
CA ILE A 174 -13.87 27.50 18.71
C ILE A 174 -13.80 27.67 20.23
N ALA A 175 -14.72 28.48 20.76
CA ALA A 175 -14.83 28.74 22.19
C ALA A 175 -15.17 27.45 22.96
N GLU A 176 -14.56 27.27 24.13
CA GLU A 176 -14.76 26.09 25.00
C GLU A 176 -16.25 25.79 25.27
N SER A 177 -17.05 26.83 25.49
CA SER A 177 -18.50 26.74 25.68
C SER A 177 -19.29 26.08 24.53
N GLN A 178 -18.70 25.95 23.34
CA GLN A 178 -19.34 25.38 22.15
C GLN A 178 -18.84 23.96 21.82
N ARG A 179 -17.79 23.49 22.51
CA ARG A 179 -17.07 22.26 22.18
C ARG A 179 -17.89 21.01 22.45
N ASP A 180 -18.59 20.95 23.58
CA ASP A 180 -19.40 19.79 23.96
C ASP A 180 -20.54 19.52 22.97
N ASP A 181 -21.25 20.57 22.56
CA ASP A 181 -22.35 20.46 21.59
C ASP A 181 -21.84 20.07 20.20
N LEU A 182 -20.69 20.63 19.80
CA LEU A 182 -20.03 20.28 18.55
C LEU A 182 -19.56 18.83 18.56
N PHE A 183 -18.94 18.36 19.64
CA PHE A 183 -18.47 16.98 19.77
C PHE A 183 -19.64 16.00 19.67
N ARG A 184 -20.74 16.26 20.38
CA ARG A 184 -21.95 15.41 20.30
C ARG A 184 -22.50 15.36 18.88
N LYS A 185 -22.54 16.49 18.18
CA LYS A 185 -23.00 16.54 16.79
C LYS A 185 -22.12 15.71 15.87
N LEU A 186 -20.80 15.83 16.00
CA LEU A 186 -19.84 15.03 15.23
C LEU A 186 -20.04 13.53 15.47
N VAL A 187 -20.18 13.11 16.73
CA VAL A 187 -20.43 11.70 17.09
C VAL A 187 -21.75 11.19 16.52
N GLN A 188 -22.82 12.00 16.57
CA GLN A 188 -24.12 11.65 15.96
C GLN A 188 -24.03 11.50 14.43
N GLU A 189 -23.14 12.25 13.79
CA GLU A 189 -22.83 12.15 12.36
C GLU A 189 -21.84 11.03 12.04
N GLY A 190 -21.47 10.20 13.02
CA GLY A 190 -20.52 9.09 12.87
C GLY A 190 -19.06 9.54 12.79
N GLN A 191 -18.75 10.77 13.17
CA GLN A 191 -17.40 11.32 13.23
C GLN A 191 -16.90 11.31 14.68
N THR A 192 -15.84 10.55 14.94
CA THR A 192 -15.18 10.45 16.25
C THR A 192 -13.79 11.04 16.13
N PRO A 193 -13.61 12.31 16.51
CA PRO A 193 -12.29 12.93 16.57
C PRO A 193 -11.32 12.08 17.38
N GLY A 194 -10.09 11.91 16.87
CA GLY A 194 -9.05 11.09 17.49
C GLY A 194 -9.12 9.60 17.12
N GLU A 195 -10.19 9.13 16.46
CA GLU A 195 -10.19 7.77 15.91
C GLU A 195 -9.29 7.67 14.68
N LEU A 196 -8.53 6.57 14.59
CA LEU A 196 -7.75 6.23 13.42
C LEU A 196 -8.66 5.94 12.24
N ARG A 197 -8.52 6.70 11.16
CA ARG A 197 -9.29 6.52 9.93
C ARG A 197 -8.39 6.73 8.72
N TYR A 198 -8.84 6.23 7.57
CA TYR A 198 -8.27 6.62 6.28
C TYR A 198 -8.74 8.01 5.89
N THR A 199 -7.81 8.83 5.39
CA THR A 199 -8.12 10.12 4.76
C THR A 199 -8.81 9.91 3.41
N SER A 200 -9.53 10.92 2.93
CA SER A 200 -9.91 10.96 1.51
C SER A 200 -8.68 11.10 0.60
N ARG A 201 -8.84 10.85 -0.70
CA ARG A 201 -7.79 11.05 -1.70
C ARG A 201 -7.30 12.50 -1.73
N GLU A 202 -8.22 13.44 -1.74
CA GLU A 202 -7.91 14.88 -1.80
C GLU A 202 -7.13 15.29 -0.56
N SER A 203 -7.47 14.71 0.58
CA SER A 203 -6.79 14.95 1.84
C SER A 203 -5.39 14.32 1.85
N ALA A 204 -5.24 13.08 1.37
CA ALA A 204 -3.95 12.41 1.24
C ALA A 204 -3.00 13.20 0.33
N GLN A 205 -3.48 13.61 -0.85
CA GLN A 205 -2.68 14.39 -1.79
C GLN A 205 -2.27 15.74 -1.19
N ARG A 206 -3.19 16.45 -0.52
CA ARG A 206 -2.88 17.71 0.17
C ARG A 206 -1.82 17.52 1.26
N ILE A 207 -1.84 16.41 1.99
CA ILE A 207 -0.83 16.11 3.01
C ILE A 207 0.54 15.91 2.36
N ILE A 208 0.59 15.17 1.25
CA ILE A 208 1.81 14.91 0.48
C ILE A 208 2.37 16.23 -0.07
N ASP A 209 1.56 17.03 -0.75
CA ASP A 209 1.97 18.32 -1.33
C ASP A 209 2.49 19.28 -0.25
N ASN A 210 1.82 19.35 0.91
CA ASN A 210 2.27 20.15 2.04
C ASN A 210 3.60 19.65 2.61
N THR A 211 3.80 18.33 2.63
CA THR A 211 5.06 17.72 3.11
C THR A 211 6.20 18.09 2.18
N VAL A 212 6.02 17.93 0.87
CA VAL A 212 6.99 18.32 -0.16
C VAL A 212 7.33 19.81 -0.05
N ARG A 213 6.31 20.66 0.06
CA ARG A 213 6.50 22.12 0.21
C ARG A 213 7.31 22.47 1.45
N LYS A 214 6.97 21.91 2.62
CA LYS A 214 7.70 22.15 3.87
C LYS A 214 9.16 21.71 3.79
N ILE A 215 9.43 20.59 3.11
CA ILE A 215 10.80 20.12 2.88
C ILE A 215 11.55 21.13 1.99
N TYR A 216 10.94 21.57 0.89
CA TYR A 216 11.53 22.56 0.00
C TYR A 216 11.86 23.87 0.73
N GLU A 217 10.92 24.40 1.52
CA GLU A 217 11.12 25.61 2.34
C GLU A 217 12.32 25.46 3.29
N LYS A 218 12.43 24.32 3.98
CA LYS A 218 13.57 24.03 4.87
C LYS A 218 14.90 23.96 4.12
N VAL A 219 14.93 23.32 2.95
CA VAL A 219 16.13 23.23 2.11
C VAL A 219 16.57 24.61 1.64
N GLN A 220 15.63 25.47 1.22
CA GLN A 220 15.95 26.84 0.80
C GLN A 220 16.46 27.69 1.97
N ALA A 221 15.82 27.61 3.14
CA ALA A 221 16.27 28.31 4.34
C ALA A 221 17.70 27.88 4.74
N TYR A 222 18.00 26.58 4.68
CA TYR A 222 19.34 26.06 4.94
C TYR A 222 20.38 26.61 3.95
N LYS A 223 20.07 26.61 2.65
CA LYS A 223 20.94 27.17 1.61
C LYS A 223 21.21 28.66 1.82
N ALA A 224 20.19 29.44 2.15
CA ALA A 224 20.32 30.87 2.41
C ALA A 224 21.21 31.16 3.63
N ASN A 225 21.05 30.39 4.71
CA ASN A 225 21.86 30.55 5.92
C ASN A 225 23.33 30.18 5.69
N ASN A 226 23.61 29.14 4.90
CA ASN A 226 24.99 28.76 4.56
C ASN A 226 25.65 29.78 3.63
N ALA A 227 24.93 30.28 2.62
CA ALA A 227 25.44 31.33 1.73
C ALA A 227 25.72 32.66 2.46
N ALA A 228 24.97 32.96 3.53
CA ALA A 228 25.26 34.10 4.40
C ALA A 228 26.50 33.85 5.30
N SER A 229 26.75 32.60 5.68
CA SER A 229 27.88 32.21 6.54
C SER A 229 29.23 32.17 5.81
N GLU A 230 29.25 31.91 4.50
CA GLU A 230 30.48 31.92 3.67
C GLU A 230 30.93 33.32 3.24
N ASN A 231 30.10 34.34 3.44
CA ASN A 231 30.41 35.76 3.13
C ASN A 231 30.79 36.57 4.38
N THR A 232 31.09 35.91 5.50
CA THR A 232 31.56 36.52 6.76
C THR A 232 32.92 35.93 7.14
#